data_AF-A0A380FF63-F1
#
_entry.id   AF-A0A380FF63-F1
#
_cell.length_a   1.000
_cell.length_b   1.000
_cell.length_c   1.000
_cell.angle_alpha   90.00
_cell.angle_beta   90.00
_cell.angle_gamma   90.00
#
_symmetry.space_group_name_H-M   'P 1'
#
loop_
_entity.id
_entity.type
_entity.pdbx_description
1 polymer ?
#
loop_
_entity_poly.entity_id
_entity_poly.type
_entity_poly.pdbx_seq_one_letter_code
_entity_poly.pdbx_strand_id
1 'polypeptide(L)'
;MKKLFSFASVLVLALVLAACGNGGGKDKTITVGASPAPHAEILEKAKPLLKDKGYNLKIKTINDYTTPNKLLNKGELDANFFQHTPYLKTDKKDKGYKIESAGNVHLEPMACIF
;
A
#
# COMPACT_ATOMS: atom_id res chain seq x y z
N MET A 1 25.59 45.02 -21.49
CA MET A 1 24.39 44.84 -20.64
C MET A 1 23.55 43.59 -21.00
N LYS A 2 23.47 43.16 -22.28
CA LYS A 2 22.71 41.95 -22.69
C LYS A 2 23.30 40.60 -22.22
N LYS A 3 24.63 40.53 -22.04
CA LYS A 3 25.32 39.30 -21.61
C LYS A 3 25.28 39.04 -20.09
N LEU A 4 24.99 40.08 -19.29
CA LEU A 4 24.81 39.99 -17.84
C LEU A 4 23.42 39.41 -17.48
N PHE A 5 22.38 39.77 -18.23
CA PHE A 5 21.04 39.18 -18.08
C PHE A 5 21.00 37.68 -18.40
N SER A 6 21.82 37.22 -19.34
CA SER A 6 21.92 35.80 -19.71
C SER A 6 22.56 34.94 -18.61
N PHE A 7 23.42 35.53 -17.76
CA PHE A 7 24.09 34.80 -16.68
C PHE A 7 23.20 34.66 -15.43
N ALA A 8 22.35 35.66 -15.17
CA ALA A 8 21.38 35.63 -14.08
C ALA A 8 20.31 34.53 -14.27
N SER A 9 19.92 34.25 -15.52
CA SER A 9 18.90 33.23 -15.82
C SER A 9 19.39 31.79 -15.61
N VAL A 10 20.69 31.51 -15.79
CA VAL A 10 21.27 30.17 -15.57
C VAL A 10 21.39 29.86 -14.08
N LEU A 11 21.70 30.86 -13.25
CA LEU A 11 21.86 30.69 -11.81
C LEU A 11 20.53 30.40 -11.10
N VAL A 12 19.43 31.00 -11.57
CA VAL A 12 18.07 30.73 -11.08
C VAL A 12 17.63 29.31 -11.43
N LEU A 13 18.00 28.80 -12.61
CA LEU A 13 17.65 27.44 -13.03
C LEU A 13 18.39 26.35 -12.23
N ALA A 14 19.62 26.62 -11.81
CA ALA A 14 20.39 25.73 -10.95
C ALA A 14 19.82 25.62 -9.52
N LEU A 15 19.26 26.71 -8.99
CA LEU A 15 18.61 26.72 -7.67
C LEU A 15 17.27 25.95 -7.67
N VAL A 16 16.55 25.93 -8.80
CA VAL A 16 15.31 25.15 -8.93
C VAL A 16 15.59 23.64 -9.01
N LEU A 17 16.72 23.22 -9.59
CA LEU A 17 17.10 21.80 -9.64
C LEU A 17 17.54 21.24 -8.28
N ALA A 18 18.17 22.05 -7.42
CA ALA A 18 18.56 21.62 -6.07
C ALA A 18 17.35 21.40 -5.14
N ALA A 19 16.22 22.07 -5.40
CA ALA A 19 15.00 21.96 -4.60
C ALA A 19 14.20 20.65 -4.86
N CYS A 20 14.43 19.98 -5.99
CA CYS A 20 13.87 18.65 -6.25
C CYS A 20 14.72 17.49 -5.68
N GLY A 21 15.88 17.80 -5.08
CA GLY A 21 16.78 16.81 -4.47
C GLY A 21 16.40 16.34 -3.08
N ASN A 22 15.35 16.91 -2.46
CA ASN A 22 14.83 16.42 -1.20
C ASN A 22 13.95 15.19 -1.43
N GLY A 23 14.61 14.10 -1.83
CA GLY A 23 14.09 12.75 -1.75
C GLY A 23 13.84 12.42 -0.28
N GLY A 24 12.72 12.93 0.25
CA GLY A 24 12.20 12.56 1.54
C GLY A 24 12.22 11.04 1.60
N GLY A 25 13.02 10.51 2.51
CA GLY A 25 13.07 9.08 2.79
C GLY A 25 11.63 8.64 2.97
N LYS A 26 11.11 7.89 2.00
CA LYS A 26 9.76 7.34 2.09
C LYS A 26 9.76 6.57 3.39
N ASP A 27 8.99 7.03 4.37
CA ASP A 27 8.66 6.24 5.54
C ASP A 27 8.23 4.89 5.00
N LYS A 28 9.04 3.85 5.21
CA LYS A 28 8.82 2.49 4.68
C LYS A 28 7.70 1.80 5.46
N THR A 29 6.66 2.55 5.80
CA THR A 29 5.50 2.06 6.52
C THR A 29 4.51 1.47 5.53
N ILE A 30 4.06 0.25 5.79
CA ILE A 30 3.03 -0.43 5.02
C ILE A 30 1.84 -0.64 5.94
N THR A 31 0.68 -0.10 5.57
CA THR A 31 -0.57 -0.24 6.31
C THR A 31 -1.44 -1.29 5.65
N VAL A 32 -1.67 -2.41 6.35
CA VAL A 32 -2.41 -3.57 5.84
C VAL A 32 -3.71 -3.75 6.61
N GLY A 33 -4.84 -3.76 5.91
CA GLY A 33 -6.14 -4.12 6.48
C GLY A 33 -6.33 -5.65 6.47
N ALA A 34 -6.58 -6.28 7.61
CA ALA A 34 -6.67 -7.73 7.71
C ALA A 34 -7.81 -8.19 8.61
N SER A 35 -8.34 -9.39 8.36
CA SER A 35 -9.28 -10.03 9.28
C SER A 35 -8.57 -10.48 10.57
N PRO A 36 -9.27 -10.57 11.72
CA PRO A 36 -8.64 -10.85 13.02
C PRO A 36 -7.78 -12.12 13.05
N ALA A 37 -8.35 -13.24 12.59
CA ALA A 37 -7.67 -14.52 12.49
C ALA A 37 -8.07 -15.20 11.17
N PRO A 38 -7.17 -15.96 10.55
CA PRO A 38 -5.73 -16.07 10.85
C PRO A 38 -4.90 -14.88 10.31
N HIS A 39 -5.51 -13.97 9.55
CA HIS A 39 -4.80 -12.99 8.73
C HIS A 39 -3.93 -12.00 9.53
N ALA A 40 -4.49 -11.33 10.55
CA ALA A 40 -3.72 -10.42 11.37
C ALA A 40 -2.65 -11.16 12.18
N GLU A 41 -2.92 -12.37 12.67
CA GLU A 41 -1.94 -13.19 13.39
C GLU A 41 -0.72 -13.54 12.52
N ILE A 42 -0.94 -13.92 11.26
CA ILE A 42 0.14 -14.14 10.29
C ILE A 42 0.96 -12.87 10.09
N LEU A 43 0.30 -11.73 9.94
CA LEU A 43 0.97 -10.43 9.76
C LEU A 43 1.76 -10.01 11.00
N GLU A 44 1.27 -10.29 12.22
CA GLU A 44 2.00 -10.05 13.47
C GLU A 44 3.31 -10.86 13.50
N LYS A 45 3.31 -12.10 13.02
CA LYS A 45 4.54 -12.90 12.86
C LYS A 45 5.46 -12.38 11.75
N ALA A 46 4.91 -11.73 10.73
CA ALA A 46 5.68 -11.13 9.64
C ALA A 46 6.30 -9.75 10.00
N LYS A 47 5.77 -9.03 11.00
CA LYS A 47 6.30 -7.74 11.46
C LYS A 47 7.82 -7.73 11.71
N PRO A 48 8.42 -8.64 12.49
CA PRO A 48 9.86 -8.62 12.74
C PRO A 48 10.66 -8.83 11.44
N LEU A 49 10.23 -9.75 10.57
CA LEU A 49 10.88 -10.03 9.30
C LEU A 49 10.89 -8.82 8.35
N LEU A 50 9.81 -8.03 8.38
CA LEU A 50 9.72 -6.79 7.62
C LEU A 50 10.56 -5.68 8.24
N LYS A 51 10.62 -5.61 9.57
CA LYS A 51 11.45 -4.65 10.30
C LYS A 51 12.95 -4.85 10.00
N ASP A 52 13.41 -6.09 9.93
CA ASP A 52 14.79 -6.41 9.55
C ASP A 52 15.13 -5.96 8.12
N LYS A 53 14.13 -5.91 7.24
CA LYS A 53 14.23 -5.37 5.87
C LYS A 53 14.05 -3.84 5.80
N GLY A 54 13.87 -3.19 6.95
CA GLY A 54 13.67 -1.76 7.07
C GLY A 54 12.24 -1.29 6.76
N TYR A 55 11.25 -2.18 6.77
CA TYR A 55 9.84 -1.84 6.59
C TYR A 55 9.09 -1.88 7.93
N ASN A 56 8.20 -0.91 8.15
CA ASN A 56 7.34 -0.85 9.33
C ASN A 56 5.92 -1.30 8.97
N LEU A 57 5.47 -2.44 9.49
CA LEU A 57 4.13 -2.96 9.17
C LEU A 57 3.10 -2.49 10.21
N LYS A 58 2.12 -1.70 9.77
CA LYS A 58 0.92 -1.32 10.53
C LYS A 58 -0.24 -2.24 10.14
N ILE A 59 -0.83 -2.92 11.11
CA ILE A 59 -1.96 -3.82 10.89
C ILE A 59 -3.23 -3.12 11.36
N LYS A 60 -4.23 -3.03 10.49
CA LYS A 60 -5.58 -2.55 10.83
C LYS A 60 -6.51 -3.75 10.78
N THR A 61 -6.92 -4.23 11.95
CA THR A 61 -7.88 -5.33 12.04
C THR A 61 -9.28 -4.86 11.67
N ILE A 62 -9.93 -5.56 10.74
CA ILE A 62 -11.25 -5.24 10.20
C ILE A 62 -12.14 -6.48 10.29
N ASN A 63 -13.32 -6.35 10.91
CA ASN A 63 -14.22 -7.45 11.22
C ASN A 63 -15.32 -7.67 10.16
N ASP A 64 -15.12 -7.18 8.94
CA ASP A 64 -16.07 -7.32 7.83
C ASP A 64 -15.33 -7.41 6.48
N TYR A 65 -16.05 -7.82 5.44
CA TYR A 65 -15.47 -8.09 4.10
C TYR A 65 -15.67 -6.96 3.09
N THR A 66 -16.45 -5.93 3.42
CA THR A 66 -16.77 -4.83 2.49
C THR A 66 -15.84 -3.63 2.65
N THR A 67 -15.47 -3.34 3.90
CA THR A 67 -14.62 -2.22 4.28
C THR A 67 -13.20 -2.33 3.73
N PRO A 68 -12.50 -3.49 3.75
CA PRO A 68 -11.10 -3.56 3.35
C PRO A 68 -10.84 -3.14 1.90
N ASN A 69 -11.69 -3.55 0.94
CA ASN A 69 -11.56 -3.16 -0.47
C ASN A 69 -11.89 -1.68 -0.69
N LYS A 70 -12.91 -1.16 0.01
CA LYS A 70 -13.27 0.26 -0.02
C LYS A 70 -12.12 1.15 0.48
N LEU A 71 -11.48 0.77 1.59
CA LEU A 71 -10.36 1.52 2.16
C LEU A 71 -9.11 1.44 1.26
N LEU A 72 -8.82 0.27 0.69
CA LEU A 72 -7.70 0.11 -0.25
C LEU A 72 -7.92 0.95 -1.53
N ASN A 73 -9.12 0.92 -2.11
CA ASN A 73 -9.42 1.71 -3.30
C ASN A 73 -9.39 3.23 -3.03
N LYS A 74 -9.61 3.66 -1.79
CA LYS A 74 -9.47 5.07 -1.36
C LYS A 74 -8.03 5.48 -1.04
N GLY A 75 -7.08 4.54 -1.01
CA GLY A 75 -5.70 4.79 -0.59
C GLY A 75 -5.51 4.98 0.92
N GLU A 76 -6.51 4.60 1.74
CA GLU A 76 -6.37 4.60 3.21
C GLU A 76 -5.59 3.37 3.73
N LEU A 77 -5.42 2.36 2.87
CA LEU A 77 -4.59 1.18 3.09
C LEU A 77 -3.63 1.02 1.90
N ASP A 78 -2.44 0.50 2.17
CA ASP A 78 -1.47 0.13 1.13
C ASP A 78 -1.76 -1.27 0.56
N ALA A 79 -2.30 -2.16 1.40
CA ALA A 79 -2.76 -3.49 1.00
C ALA A 79 -3.90 -3.98 1.92
N ASN A 80 -4.57 -5.05 1.50
CA ASN A 80 -5.46 -5.81 2.38
C ASN A 80 -5.14 -7.31 2.31
N PHE A 81 -5.46 -8.03 3.37
CA PHE A 81 -5.23 -9.46 3.50
C PHE A 81 -6.43 -10.10 4.20
N PHE A 82 -7.43 -10.51 3.41
CA PHE A 82 -8.67 -11.11 3.91
C PHE A 82 -9.44 -11.96 2.88
N GLN A 83 -9.15 -11.80 1.57
CA GLN A 83 -9.99 -12.30 0.49
C GLN A 83 -9.27 -13.30 -0.42
N HIS A 84 -10.06 -14.11 -1.13
CA HIS A 84 -9.61 -15.00 -2.19
C HIS A 84 -9.85 -14.42 -3.59
N THR A 85 -9.18 -14.96 -4.61
CA THR A 85 -9.23 -14.44 -5.99
C THR A 85 -10.64 -14.33 -6.59
N PRO A 86 -11.56 -15.32 -6.40
CA PRO A 86 -12.93 -15.17 -6.88
C PRO A 86 -13.68 -13.96 -6.29
N TYR A 87 -13.53 -13.70 -4.99
CA TYR A 87 -14.17 -12.57 -4.33
C TYR A 87 -13.67 -11.24 -4.91
N LEU A 88 -12.35 -11.10 -5.05
CA LEU A 88 -11.72 -9.92 -5.65
C LEU A 88 -12.26 -9.65 -7.06
N LYS A 89 -12.39 -10.68 -7.90
CA LYS A 89 -12.89 -10.53 -9.28
C LYS A 89 -14.33 -10.03 -9.31
N THR A 90 -15.21 -10.59 -8.47
CA THR A 90 -16.61 -10.18 -8.37
C THR A 90 -16.71 -8.75 -7.84
N ASP A 91 -16.04 -8.44 -6.73
CA ASP A 91 -16.15 -7.12 -6.10
C ASP A 91 -15.59 -5.99 -6.99
N LYS A 92 -14.51 -6.27 -7.74
CA LYS A 92 -14.01 -5.35 -8.78
C LYS A 92 -15.02 -5.12 -9.90
N LYS A 93 -15.67 -6.19 -10.39
CA LYS A 93 -16.68 -6.11 -11.44
C LYS A 93 -17.88 -5.30 -10.98
N ASP A 94 -18.34 -5.53 -9.76
CA ASP A 94 -19.59 -4.94 -9.25
C ASP A 94 -19.40 -3.49 -8.79
N LYS A 95 -18.24 -3.16 -8.21
CA LYS A 95 -17.98 -1.83 -7.61
C LYS A 95 -16.98 -0.96 -8.38
N GLY A 96 -16.34 -1.49 -9.42
CA GLY A 96 -15.38 -0.74 -10.25
C GLY A 96 -14.06 -0.42 -9.55
N TYR A 97 -13.66 -1.20 -8.54
CA TYR A 97 -12.42 -0.96 -7.80
C TYR A 97 -11.17 -1.21 -8.65
N LYS A 98 -10.18 -0.31 -8.52
CA LYS A 98 -8.88 -0.37 -9.21
C LYS A 98 -7.82 -1.01 -8.31
N ILE A 99 -8.10 -2.23 -7.88
CA ILE A 99 -7.24 -3.02 -7.00
C ILE A 99 -6.80 -4.31 -7.72
N GLU A 100 -5.62 -4.82 -7.41
CA GLU A 100 -5.07 -6.02 -8.04
C GLU A 100 -4.54 -7.01 -7.00
N SER A 101 -4.46 -8.29 -7.38
CA SER A 101 -3.83 -9.30 -6.53
C SER A 101 -2.31 -9.16 -6.60
N ALA A 102 -1.67 -8.95 -5.45
CA ALA A 102 -0.21 -8.90 -5.34
C ALA A 102 0.43 -10.29 -5.13
N GLY A 103 -0.36 -11.32 -4.81
CA GLY A 103 0.12 -12.68 -4.58
C GLY A 103 -0.85 -13.53 -3.77
N ASN A 104 -0.73 -14.84 -3.93
CA ASN A 104 -1.47 -15.82 -3.12
C ASN A 104 -0.66 -16.17 -1.87
N VAL A 105 -1.30 -16.21 -0.71
CA VAL A 105 -0.62 -16.40 0.58
C VAL A 105 -0.97 -17.75 1.21
N HIS A 106 -2.25 -18.02 1.44
CA HIS A 106 -2.72 -19.26 2.06
C HIS A 106 -4.09 -19.68 1.50
N LEU A 107 -4.49 -20.90 1.84
CA LEU A 107 -5.81 -21.45 1.52
C LEU A 107 -6.49 -21.86 2.83
N GLU A 108 -7.74 -21.47 2.98
CA GLU A 108 -8.60 -21.89 4.08
C GLU A 108 -9.63 -22.89 3.52
N PRO A 109 -9.57 -24.18 3.93
CA PRO A 109 -10.55 -25.16 3.49
C PRO A 109 -11.96 -24.77 3.94
N MET A 110 -12.88 -24.62 2.98
CA MET A 110 -14.28 -24.38 3.29
C MET A 110 -14.94 -25.70 3.70
N ALA A 111 -15.48 -25.75 4.91
CA ALA A 111 -16.31 -26.87 5.33
C ALA A 111 -17.74 -26.67 4.83
N CYS A 112 -18.26 -27.63 4.05
CA CYS A 112 -19.69 -27.79 3.84
C CYS A 112 -20.23 -28.60 5.03
N ILE A 113 -20.97 -27.95 5.93
CA ILE A 113 -21.75 -28.66 6.93
C ILE A 113 -23.10 -28.98 6.27
N PHE A 114 -23.38 -30.26 6.05
CA PHE A 114 -24.66 -30.77 5.53
C PHE A 114 -25.64 -31.02 6.67
#